data_AF-A0A8J7PZH4-F1
#
_entry.id   AF-A0A8J7PZH4-F1
#
_cell.length_a   1.000
_cell.length_b   1.000
_cell.length_c   1.000
_cell.angle_alpha   90.00
_cell.angle_beta   90.00
_cell.angle_gamma   90.00
#
_symmetry.space_group_name_H-M   'P 1'
#
loop_
_entity.id
_entity.type
_entity.pdbx_description
1 polymer ?
#
loop_
_entity_poly.entity_id
_entity_poly.type
_entity_poly.pdbx_seq_one_letter_code
_entity_poly.pdbx_strand_id
1 'polypeptide(L)'
;YTVSLGDDGKSLRAMGSGLDGLVLAGFGAGHVPASMVPALAELAARIPVLLASRTGGGAIFADTYGSPGSERDLLARGLIGAGLLDPYKARILLTLLLRTGADRELITATIAAFG
;
A
#
# COMPACT_ATOMS: atom_id res chain seq x y z
N TYR A 1 7.61 -3.52 -0.08
CA TYR A 1 7.51 -4.47 -1.20
C TYR A 1 7.44 -3.68 -2.49
N THR A 2 8.46 -3.79 -3.34
CA THR A 2 8.45 -3.12 -4.64
C THR A 2 7.88 -4.09 -5.67
N VAL A 3 6.74 -3.73 -6.25
CA VAL A 3 6.10 -4.54 -7.28
C VAL A 3 7.02 -4.57 -8.50
N SER A 4 7.04 -5.65 -9.27
CA SER A 4 7.85 -5.76 -10.50
C SER A 4 7.00 -6.17 -11.70
N LEU A 5 7.54 -6.09 -12.91
CA LEU A 5 6.87 -6.63 -14.09
C LEU A 5 6.81 -8.16 -13.96
N GLY A 6 5.62 -8.74 -14.16
CA GLY A 6 5.40 -10.19 -14.04
C GLY A 6 5.20 -10.69 -12.61
N ASP A 7 5.03 -9.79 -11.63
CA ASP A 7 4.74 -10.16 -10.26
C ASP A 7 3.37 -10.88 -10.14
N ASP A 8 3.37 -12.07 -9.55
CA ASP A 8 2.19 -12.91 -9.35
C ASP A 8 1.71 -12.93 -7.89
N GLY A 9 2.37 -12.16 -7.00
CA GLY A 9 2.00 -12.05 -5.59
C GLY A 9 2.35 -13.26 -4.73
N LYS A 10 3.05 -14.29 -5.25
CA LYS A 10 3.45 -15.46 -4.45
C LYS A 10 4.27 -15.08 -3.22
N SER A 11 5.20 -14.14 -3.38
CA SER A 11 6.03 -13.64 -2.28
C SER A 11 5.19 -12.96 -1.18
N LEU A 12 4.16 -12.19 -1.57
CA LEU A 12 3.25 -11.57 -0.60
C LEU A 12 2.48 -12.61 0.21
N ARG A 13 1.98 -13.66 -0.46
CA ARG A 13 1.28 -14.78 0.21
C ARG A 13 2.21 -15.52 1.18
N ALA A 14 3.44 -15.78 0.77
CA ALA A 14 4.42 -16.49 1.59
C ALA A 14 4.82 -15.72 2.87
N MET A 15 4.93 -14.39 2.79
CA MET A 15 5.26 -13.56 3.96
C MET A 15 4.07 -13.29 4.89
N GLY A 16 2.84 -13.53 4.41
CA GLY A 16 1.64 -12.89 4.95
C GLY A 16 1.53 -12.93 6.46
N SER A 17 1.68 -14.10 7.10
CA SER A 17 1.48 -14.27 8.55
C SER A 17 2.45 -13.48 9.44
N GLY A 18 3.64 -13.09 8.95
CA GLY A 18 4.70 -12.48 9.76
C GLY A 18 4.80 -10.95 9.70
N LEU A 19 3.86 -10.28 9.03
CA LEU A 19 3.89 -8.82 8.84
C LEU A 19 2.94 -8.12 9.81
N ASP A 20 3.41 -7.05 10.44
CA ASP A 20 2.59 -6.08 11.22
C ASP A 20 2.10 -4.91 10.36
N GLY A 21 2.71 -4.70 9.19
CA GLY A 21 2.37 -3.67 8.22
C GLY A 21 3.15 -3.84 6.93
N LEU A 22 2.64 -3.27 5.85
CA LEU A 22 3.25 -3.36 4.52
C LEU A 22 3.27 -1.98 3.84
N VAL A 23 4.40 -1.64 3.23
CA VAL A 23 4.46 -0.55 2.24
C VAL A 23 4.65 -1.16 0.86
N LEU A 24 3.71 -0.91 -0.03
CA LEU A 24 3.68 -1.38 -1.41
C LEU A 24 4.10 -0.25 -2.35
N ALA A 25 5.20 -0.44 -3.08
CA ALA A 25 5.63 0.48 -4.13
C ALA A 25 5.01 0.03 -5.47
N GLY A 26 3.84 0.59 -5.79
CA GLY A 26 3.07 0.33 -7.00
C GLY A 26 3.66 1.01 -8.24
N PHE A 27 3.15 0.68 -9.43
CA PHE A 27 3.49 1.39 -10.67
C PHE A 27 2.81 2.76 -10.71
N GLY A 28 3.56 3.80 -11.11
CA GLY A 28 3.04 5.13 -11.42
C GLY A 28 1.98 5.61 -10.42
N ALA A 29 0.78 5.89 -10.92
CA ALA A 29 -0.36 6.40 -10.16
C ALA A 29 -0.95 5.42 -9.10
N GLY A 30 -0.32 4.29 -8.79
CA GLY A 30 -0.77 3.36 -7.76
C GLY A 30 -1.34 2.05 -8.32
N HIS A 31 -0.65 1.43 -9.27
CA HIS A 31 -1.12 0.21 -9.93
C HIS A 31 -0.31 -1.03 -9.56
N VAL A 32 -0.96 -2.19 -9.63
CA VAL A 32 -0.36 -3.53 -9.51
C VAL A 32 -0.96 -4.49 -10.54
N PRO A 33 -0.28 -5.60 -10.87
CA PRO A 33 -0.89 -6.70 -11.61
C PRO A 33 -2.14 -7.23 -10.91
N ALA A 34 -3.21 -7.47 -11.67
CA ALA A 34 -4.49 -7.95 -11.15
C ALA A 34 -4.38 -9.26 -10.34
N SER A 35 -3.41 -10.12 -10.67
CA SER A 35 -3.08 -11.36 -9.95
C SER A 35 -2.73 -11.14 -8.47
N MET A 36 -2.22 -9.96 -8.12
CA MET A 36 -1.81 -9.63 -6.75
C MET A 36 -2.98 -9.14 -5.88
N VAL A 37 -4.10 -8.71 -6.49
CA VAL A 37 -5.23 -8.08 -5.80
C VAL A 37 -5.79 -8.96 -4.67
N PRO A 38 -6.03 -10.27 -4.83
CA PRO A 38 -6.58 -11.07 -3.74
C PRO A 38 -5.64 -11.13 -2.53
N ALA A 39 -4.34 -11.29 -2.74
CA ALA A 39 -3.36 -11.32 -1.65
C ALA A 39 -3.26 -9.97 -0.93
N LEU A 40 -3.33 -8.86 -1.67
CA LEU A 40 -3.30 -7.52 -1.09
C LEU A 40 -4.57 -7.22 -0.30
N ALA A 41 -5.74 -7.66 -0.76
CA ALA A 41 -7.00 -7.50 -0.04
C ALA A 41 -7.02 -8.31 1.28
N GLU A 42 -6.55 -9.56 1.24
CA GLU A 42 -6.39 -10.40 2.43
C GLU A 42 -5.45 -9.74 3.46
N LEU A 43 -4.32 -9.17 3.00
CA LEU A 43 -3.40 -8.45 3.87
C LEU A 43 -4.03 -7.16 4.42
N ALA A 44 -4.68 -6.36 3.57
CA ALA A 44 -5.30 -5.10 3.97
C ALA A 44 -6.40 -5.28 5.02
N ALA A 45 -7.09 -6.43 5.02
CA ALA A 45 -8.07 -6.77 6.06
C ALA A 45 -7.45 -7.02 7.44
N ARG A 46 -6.16 -7.39 7.51
CA ARG A 46 -5.49 -7.75 8.76
C ARG A 46 -4.49 -6.70 9.25
N ILE A 47 -3.77 -6.06 8.34
CA ILE A 47 -2.68 -5.13 8.66
C ILE A 47 -2.78 -3.83 7.83
N PRO A 48 -2.19 -2.72 8.29
CA PRO A 48 -2.06 -1.53 7.47
C PRO A 48 -1.19 -1.81 6.23
N VAL A 49 -1.74 -1.56 5.05
CA VAL A 49 -1.05 -1.70 3.77
C VAL A 49 -1.04 -0.34 3.08
N LEU A 50 0.13 0.29 3.02
CA LEU A 50 0.30 1.59 2.37
C LEU A 50 0.61 1.41 0.88
N LEU A 51 -0.11 2.13 0.02
CA LEU A 51 0.13 2.18 -1.42
C LEU A 51 0.87 3.47 -1.76
N ALA A 52 2.13 3.34 -2.16
CA ALA A 52 2.99 4.43 -2.61
C ALA A 52 3.43 4.22 -4.07
N SER A 53 3.73 5.29 -4.79
CA SER A 53 4.32 5.15 -6.13
C SER A 53 5.79 4.72 -6.03
N ARG A 54 6.20 3.75 -6.86
CA ARG A 54 7.63 3.39 -6.98
C ARG A 54 8.49 4.43 -7.69
N THR A 55 7.90 5.44 -8.33
CA THR A 55 8.63 6.46 -9.12
C THR A 55 9.53 7.34 -8.25
N GLY A 56 9.41 7.26 -6.92
CA GLY A 56 10.20 8.04 -5.97
C GLY A 56 9.65 9.44 -5.74
N GLY A 57 8.58 9.83 -6.42
CA GLY A 57 7.90 11.12 -6.25
C GLY A 57 6.57 11.17 -6.99
N GLY A 58 5.67 12.02 -6.49
CA GLY A 58 4.30 12.15 -6.97
C GLY A 58 3.32 11.28 -6.19
N ALA A 59 2.08 11.75 -6.10
CA ALA A 59 1.00 11.02 -5.44
C ALA A 59 0.56 9.81 -6.26
N ILE A 60 -0.07 8.85 -5.59
CA ILE A 60 -1.00 7.95 -6.27
C ILE A 60 -2.27 8.74 -6.64
N PHE A 61 -2.99 8.27 -7.66
CA PHE A 61 -4.33 8.81 -7.89
C PHE A 61 -5.30 8.24 -6.85
N ALA A 62 -6.50 8.80 -6.78
CA ALA A 62 -7.52 8.35 -5.84
C ALA A 62 -8.84 7.95 -6.51
N ASP A 63 -9.12 8.46 -7.73
CA ASP A 63 -10.42 8.27 -8.37
C ASP A 63 -10.37 8.32 -9.91
N THR A 64 -9.30 7.78 -10.52
CA THR A 64 -9.08 7.92 -11.97
C THR A 64 -9.38 6.62 -12.72
N TYR A 65 -8.84 5.49 -12.26
CA TYR A 65 -8.94 4.20 -12.93
C TYR A 65 -9.68 3.19 -12.05
N GLY A 66 -10.53 2.35 -12.66
CA GLY A 66 -11.36 1.37 -11.95
C GLY A 66 -11.10 -0.09 -12.32
N SER A 67 -10.04 -0.39 -13.06
CA SER A 67 -9.68 -1.77 -13.41
C SER A 67 -9.10 -2.53 -12.21
N PRO A 68 -9.14 -3.87 -12.17
CA PRO A 68 -8.51 -4.64 -11.10
C PRO A 68 -7.02 -4.30 -10.95
N GLY A 69 -6.61 -3.97 -9.72
CA GLY A 69 -5.24 -3.56 -9.41
C GLY A 69 -4.92 -2.09 -9.69
N SER A 70 -5.90 -1.30 -10.14
CA SER A 70 -5.80 0.16 -10.14
C SER A 70 -5.88 0.74 -8.74
N GLU A 71 -5.54 2.02 -8.61
CA GLU A 71 -5.57 2.72 -7.34
C GLU A 71 -6.97 2.75 -6.71
N ARG A 72 -8.03 3.02 -7.50
CA ARG A 72 -9.40 3.05 -6.96
C ARG A 72 -9.83 1.68 -6.46
N ASP A 73 -9.49 0.61 -7.19
CA ASP A 73 -9.76 -0.77 -6.78
C ASP A 73 -9.03 -1.12 -5.48
N LEU A 74 -7.76 -0.76 -5.37
CA LEU A 74 -6.94 -1.06 -4.20
C LEU A 74 -7.38 -0.26 -2.96
N LEU A 75 -7.69 1.03 -3.12
CA LEU A 75 -8.20 1.88 -2.04
C LEU A 75 -9.56 1.38 -1.55
N ALA A 76 -10.47 1.01 -2.46
CA ALA A 76 -11.76 0.42 -2.11
C ALA A 76 -11.64 -0.92 -1.36
N ARG A 77 -10.50 -1.60 -1.48
CA ARG A 77 -10.18 -2.86 -0.77
C ARG A 77 -9.46 -2.64 0.56
N GLY A 78 -9.33 -1.39 1.01
CA GLY A 78 -8.78 -1.04 2.32
C GLY A 78 -7.27 -0.82 2.36
N LEU A 79 -6.61 -0.69 1.20
CA LEU A 79 -5.25 -0.13 1.17
C LEU A 79 -5.33 1.37 1.49
N ILE A 80 -4.27 1.88 2.11
CA ILE A 80 -4.15 3.29 2.52
C ILE A 80 -3.24 3.99 1.51
N GLY A 81 -3.71 5.03 0.86
CA GLY A 81 -2.86 5.85 -0.01
C GLY A 81 -1.76 6.54 0.79
N ALA A 82 -0.51 6.46 0.33
CA ALA A 82 0.62 7.10 1.00
C ALA A 82 0.77 8.61 0.69
N GLY A 83 -0.17 9.18 -0.07
CA GLY A 83 -0.10 10.55 -0.53
C GLY A 83 1.20 10.86 -1.28
N LEU A 84 1.87 11.93 -0.86
CA LEU A 84 3.15 12.38 -1.42
C LEU A 84 4.36 11.63 -0.86
N LEU A 85 4.18 10.69 0.07
CA LEU A 85 5.28 9.91 0.62
C LEU A 85 5.75 8.86 -0.38
N ASP A 86 7.05 8.92 -0.72
CA ASP A 86 7.71 7.83 -1.41
C ASP A 86 7.75 6.56 -0.52
N PRO A 87 8.02 5.37 -1.10
CA PRO A 87 7.98 4.11 -0.37
C PRO A 87 8.98 4.03 0.80
N TYR A 88 10.08 4.78 0.75
CA TYR A 88 11.09 4.78 1.80
C TYR A 88 10.62 5.60 2.99
N LYS A 89 10.11 6.82 2.76
CA LYS A 89 9.54 7.68 3.81
C LYS A 89 8.31 7.06 4.43
N ALA A 90 7.40 6.52 3.61
CA ALA A 90 6.20 5.82 4.09
C ALA A 90 6.56 4.64 5.01
N ARG A 91 7.63 3.89 4.68
CA ARG A 91 8.10 2.78 5.52
C ARG A 91 8.67 3.23 6.85
N ILE A 92 9.44 4.33 6.88
CA ILE A 92 9.94 4.90 8.14
C ILE A 92 8.76 5.32 9.02
N LEU A 93 7.82 6.09 8.47
CA LEU A 93 6.65 6.56 9.21
C LEU A 93 5.79 5.39 9.74
N LEU A 94 5.46 4.42 8.89
CA LEU A 94 4.68 3.25 9.30
C LEU A 94 5.39 2.47 10.42
N THR A 95 6.71 2.33 10.33
CA THR A 95 7.50 1.63 11.36
C THR A 95 7.39 2.37 12.70
N LEU A 96 7.51 3.69 12.71
CA LEU A 96 7.38 4.48 13.94
C LEU A 96 5.99 4.36 14.54
N LEU A 97 4.94 4.48 13.72
CA LEU A 97 3.54 4.37 14.16
C LEU A 97 3.23 2.99 14.76
N LEU A 98 3.69 1.91 14.12
CA LEU A 98 3.54 0.56 14.67
C LEU A 98 4.28 0.40 16.00
N ARG A 99 5.48 0.98 16.14
CA ARG A 99 6.27 0.92 17.39
C ARG A 99 5.64 1.70 18.53
N THR A 100 4.86 2.74 18.26
CA THR A 100 4.10 3.49 19.27
C THR A 100 2.76 2.84 19.61
N GLY A 101 2.41 1.71 18.98
CA GLY A 101 1.12 1.05 19.16
C GLY A 101 -0.05 1.81 18.51
N ALA A 102 0.22 2.60 17.47
CA ALA A 102 -0.84 3.28 16.73
C ALA A 102 -1.75 2.25 16.06
N ASP A 103 -3.06 2.45 16.19
CA ASP A 103 -4.05 1.66 15.48
C ASP A 103 -4.19 2.10 14.02
N ARG A 104 -5.03 1.38 13.26
CA ARG A 104 -5.27 1.66 11.84
C ARG A 104 -5.83 3.06 11.61
N GLU A 105 -6.65 3.56 12.52
CA GLU A 105 -7.31 4.86 12.39
C GLU A 105 -6.29 5.99 12.52
N LEU A 106 -5.44 5.93 13.55
CA LEU A 106 -4.35 6.88 13.73
C LEU A 106 -3.32 6.79 12.60
N ILE A 107 -2.97 5.59 12.13
CA ILE A 107 -2.09 5.41 10.96
C ILE A 107 -2.68 6.10 9.73
N THR A 108 -3.96 5.88 9.44
CA THR A 108 -4.63 6.46 8.26
C THR A 108 -4.69 7.98 8.38
N ALA A 109 -5.08 8.52 9.53
CA ALA A 109 -5.14 9.96 9.78
C ALA A 109 -3.76 10.64 9.67
N THR A 110 -2.71 10.00 10.19
CA THR A 110 -1.35 10.54 10.11
C THR A 110 -0.85 10.60 8.67
N ILE A 111 -1.15 9.58 7.87
CA ILE A 111 -0.73 9.51 6.47
C ILE A 111 -1.51 10.49 5.59
N ALA A 112 -2.79 10.70 5.87
CA ALA A 112 -3.62 11.68 5.16
C ALA A 112 -3.08 13.12 5.26
N ALA A 113 -2.28 13.44 6.28
CA ALA A 113 -1.60 14.74 6.38
C ALA A 113 -0.57 14.98 5.26
N PHE A 114 -0.22 13.96 4.48
CA PHE A 114 0.74 14.02 3.38
C PHE A 114 0.09 14.02 1.98
N GLY A 115 -1.23 14.20 1.89
CA GLY A 115 -1.99 14.28 0.63
C GLY A 115 -2.96 13.12 0.47
#